data_AF-A0A1X2GJ85-F1
#
_entry.id   AF-A0A1X2GJ85-F1
#
_cell.length_a   1.000
_cell.length_b   1.000
_cell.length_c   1.000
_cell.angle_alpha   90.00
_cell.angle_beta   90.00
_cell.angle_gamma   90.00
#
_symmetry.space_group_name_H-M   'P 1'
#
loop_
_entity.id
_entity.type
_entity.pdbx_description
1 polymer ?
#
loop_
_entity_poly.entity_id
_entity_poly.type
_entity_poly.pdbx_seq_one_letter_code
_entity_poly.pdbx_strand_id
1 'polypeptide(L)' 'MNRGPLVLTIDEAELLLDQMPPPDKDEAPLVTKLRARLRDFLVELRRNAEGTPQ' A
#
# COMPACT_ATOMS: atom_id res chain seq x y z
N MET A 1 12.27 -19.90 -6.35
CA MET A 1 12.39 -18.60 -7.03
C MET A 1 13.05 -17.61 -6.07
N ASN A 2 14.32 -17.26 -6.29
CA ASN A 2 14.97 -16.18 -5.54
C ASN A 2 14.56 -14.85 -6.20
N ARG A 3 13.42 -14.29 -5.77
CA ARG A 3 13.09 -12.91 -6.11
C ARG A 3 13.91 -12.05 -5.16
N GLY A 4 14.85 -11.27 -5.71
CA GLY A 4 15.60 -10.27 -4.95
C GLY A 4 14.67 -9.27 -4.26
N PRO A 5 15.21 -8.37 -3.43
CA PRO A 5 14.40 -7.38 -2.73
C PRO A 5 13.58 -6.55 -3.73
N LEU A 6 12.29 -6.42 -3.45
CA LEU A 6 11.40 -5.54 -4.20
C LEU A 6 11.62 -4.11 -3.70
N VAL A 7 12.13 -3.25 -4.57
CA VAL A 7 12.32 -1.82 -4.30
C VAL A 7 11.26 -1.07 -5.11
N LEU A 8 10.40 -0.31 -4.43
CA LEU A 8 9.33 0.47 -5.02
C LEU A 8 9.39 1.91 -4.53
N THR A 9 9.04 2.85 -5.41
CA THR A 9 8.67 4.21 -4.99
C THR A 9 7.30 4.22 -4.32
N ILE A 10 6.93 5.33 -3.67
CA ILE A 10 5.60 5.49 -3.08
C ILE A 10 4.52 5.42 -4.17
N ASP A 11 4.75 6.10 -5.30
CA ASP A 11 3.83 6.08 -6.44
C ASP A 11 3.60 4.67 -6.97
N GLU A 12 4.67 3.88 -7.11
CA GLU A 12 4.58 2.49 -7.58
C GLU A 12 3.83 1.59 -6.59
N ALA A 13 4.07 1.77 -5.29
CA ALA A 13 3.37 1.02 -4.25
C ALA A 13 1.87 1.36 -4.20
N GLU A 14 1.51 2.64 -4.33
CA GLU A 14 0.12 3.09 -4.41
C GLU A 14 -0.56 2.57 -5.69
N LEU A 15 0.12 2.65 -6.84
CA LEU A 15 -0.39 2.13 -8.11
C LEU A 15 -0.70 0.62 -8.03
N LEU A 16 0.20 -0.17 -7.45
CA LEU A 16 -0.03 -1.61 -7.26
C LEU A 16 -1.21 -1.89 -6.32
N LEU A 17 -1.35 -1.08 -5.26
CA LEU A 17 -2.46 -1.21 -4.32
C LEU A 17 -3.81 -0.88 -4.96
N ASP A 18 -3.85 0.10 -5.86
CA ASP A 18 -5.06 0.53 -6.57
C ASP A 18 -5.46 -0.43 -7.69
N GLN A 19 -4.51 -1.19 -8.24
CA GLN A 19 -4.79 -2.27 -9.19
C GLN A 19 -5.40 -3.51 -8.52
N MET A 20 -5.34 -3.62 -7.19
CA MET A 20 -5.92 -4.77 -6.53
C MET A 20 -7.45 -4.74 -6.63
N PRO A 21 -8.10 -5.88 -6.89
CA PRO A 21 -9.57 -5.94 -6.92
C PRO A 21 -10.14 -5.55 -5.55
N PRO A 22 -11.41 -5.10 -5.49
CA PRO A 22 -12.09 -4.88 -4.22
C PRO A 22 -12.07 -6.18 -3.37
N PRO A 23 -12.08 -6.07 -2.04
CA PRO A 23 -12.15 -7.23 -1.16
C PRO A 23 -13.31 -8.15 -1.55
N ASP A 24 -13.03 -9.44 -1.70
CA ASP A 24 -14.05 -10.46 -1.90
C ASP A 24 -14.84 -10.68 -0.59
N LYS A 25 -16.09 -11.13 -0.69
CA LYS A 25 -16.93 -11.48 0.47
C LYS A 25 -16.32 -12.63 1.28
N ASP A 26 -15.59 -13.51 0.61
CA ASP A 26 -14.91 -14.64 1.24
C ASP A 26 -13.43 -14.35 1.56
N GLU A 27 -12.97 -13.09 1.37
CA GLU A 27 -11.61 -12.68 1.73
C GLU A 27 -11.41 -12.79 3.25
N ALA A 28 -10.29 -13.37 3.67
CA ALA A 28 -9.98 -13.47 5.08
C ALA A 28 -9.95 -12.06 5.72
N PRO A 29 -10.64 -11.81 6.84
CA PRO A 29 -10.74 -10.47 7.44
C PRO A 29 -9.39 -9.80 7.72
N LEU A 30 -8.36 -10.61 7.98
CA LEU A 30 -7.00 -10.12 8.17
C LEU A 30 -6.41 -9.50 6.89
N VAL A 31 -6.68 -10.08 5.71
CA VAL A 31 -6.20 -9.58 4.42
C VAL A 31 -6.86 -8.22 4.11
N THR A 32 -8.16 -8.10 4.32
CA THR A 32 -8.88 -6.82 4.18
C THR A 32 -8.30 -5.75 5.11
N LYS A 33 -8.03 -6.12 6.36
CA LYS A 33 -7.43 -5.22 7.35
C LYS A 33 -6.00 -4.79 6.97
N LEU A 34 -5.18 -5.72 6.48
CA LEU A 34 -3.81 -5.44 6.04
C LEU A 34 -3.80 -4.52 4.82
N ARG A 35 -4.70 -4.73 3.86
CA ARG A 35 -4.88 -3.86 2.69
C ARG A 35 -5.20 -2.42 3.10
N ALA A 36 -6.16 -2.25 4.02
CA ALA A 36 -6.50 -0.93 4.55
C ALA A 36 -5.30 -0.29 5.27
N ARG A 37 -4.62 -1.07 6.12
CA ARG A 37 -3.46 -0.56 6.87
C ARG A 37 -2.30 -0.17 5.97
N LEU A 38 -2.05 -0.90 4.89
CA LEU A 38 -1.03 -0.57 3.91
C LEU A 38 -1.36 0.74 3.18
N ARG A 39 -2.64 0.96 2.82
CA ARG A 39 -3.09 2.24 2.25
C ARG A 39 -2.80 3.40 3.19
N ASP A 40 -3.27 3.29 4.44
CA ASP A 40 -3.06 4.34 5.44
C ASP A 40 -1.56 4.64 5.65
N PHE A 41 -0.75 3.58 5.69
CA PHE A 41 0.69 3.70 5.83
C PHE A 41 1.33 4.46 4.65
N LEU A 42 0.97 4.13 3.40
CA LEU A 42 1.52 4.81 2.23
C LEU A 42 1.10 6.29 2.18
N VAL A 43 -0.15 6.60 2.55
CA VAL A 43 -0.64 7.98 2.68
C VAL A 43 0.17 8.77 3.71
N GLU A 44 0.40 8.19 4.89
CA GLU A 44 1.21 8.84 5.91
C GLU A 44 2.68 8.97 5.47
N LEU A 45 3.23 7.96 4.79
CA LEU A 45 4.59 8.03 4.25
C LEU A 45 4.73 9.19 3.26
N ARG A 46 3.77 9.34 2.34
CA ARG A 46 3.72 10.44 1.36
C ARG A 46 3.67 11.79 2.07
N ARG A 47 2.74 11.97 3.02
CA ARG A 47 2.59 13.21 3.79
C ARG A 47 3.90 13.64 4.47
N ASN A 48 4.63 12.68 5.04
CA ASN A 48 5.89 12.96 5.72
C ASN A 48 7.07 13.13 4.75
N ALA A 49 7.04 12.49 3.57
CA ALA A 49 8.06 12.62 2.55
C ALA A 49 7.97 13.93 1.75
N GLU A 50 6.74 14.42 1.48
CA GLU A 50 6.50 15.68 0.76
C GLU A 50 6.73 16.93 1.64
N GLY A 51 6.89 16.72 2.96
CA GLY A 51 7.12 17.78 3.94
C GLY A 51 5.86 18.58 4.22
N THR A 52 5.59 18.88 5.49
CA THR A 52 4.59 19.89 5.85
C THR A 52 5.00 21.20 5.18
N PRO A 53 4.15 21.83 4.34
CA PRO A 53 4.46 23.16 3.85
C PRO A 53 4.60 24.09 5.08
N GLN A 54 5.78 24.68 5.26
CA GLN A 54 6.03 25.72 6.27
C GLN A 54 5.27 26.99 5.92
#